data_AF-A0A7C6F7Z8-F1
#
_entry.id   AF-A0A7C6F7Z8-F1
#
_cell.length_a   1.000
_cell.length_b   1.000
_cell.length_c   1.000
_cell.angle_alpha   90.00
_cell.angle_beta   90.00
_cell.angle_gamma   90.00
#
_symmetry.space_group_name_H-M   'P 1'
#
loop_
_entity.id
_entity.type
_entity.pdbx_description
1 polymer ?
#
loop_
_entity_poly.entity_id
_entity_poly.type
_entity_poly.pdbx_seq_one_letter_code
_entity_poly.pdbx_strand_id
1 'polypeptide(L)'
;MKLLWLLLGCATAMRAGPAVVFLGPDPAPWRKAIEERGWRLVVPPPAAAPLWSEAGAEALQAYLRNPAASNLQDPEGAFLIAAGDQASAAFYLASRMPDLWRAVLALGGNPKIAIDTNRLYAANTQFVPVLWIVAPESKDAMDVLRHRLAVAGYNLEMRTGEGFTFGQALDWLASKRRDPVPYKIDCETGSPAFPRCYWATIVEFDPSRRNDALPTTRVP
;
A
#
# COMPACT_ATOMS: atom_id res chain seq x y z
N MET A 1 -23.74 -21.01 52.18
CA MET A 1 -23.73 -20.65 50.74
C MET A 1 -22.30 -20.40 50.31
N LYS A 2 -21.71 -21.29 49.51
CA LYS A 2 -20.37 -21.11 48.92
C LYS A 2 -20.50 -20.23 47.68
N LEU A 3 -19.97 -19.02 47.72
CA LEU A 3 -19.86 -18.16 46.53
C LEU A 3 -18.51 -18.45 45.85
N LEU A 4 -18.58 -19.20 44.75
CA LEU A 4 -17.46 -19.51 43.87
C LEU A 4 -17.21 -18.29 42.97
N TRP A 5 -16.08 -17.60 43.15
CA TRP A 5 -15.65 -16.54 42.25
C TRP A 5 -15.04 -17.17 40.99
N LEU A 6 -15.79 -17.17 39.88
CA LEU A 6 -15.20 -17.38 38.55
C LEU A 6 -14.46 -16.11 38.14
N LEU A 7 -13.13 -16.15 38.22
CA LEU A 7 -12.27 -15.24 37.48
C LEU A 7 -12.34 -15.66 35.99
N LEU A 8 -13.24 -15.05 35.22
CA LEU A 8 -13.09 -15.03 33.77
C LEU A 8 -11.85 -14.20 33.46
N GLY A 9 -10.73 -14.89 33.21
CA GLY A 9 -9.57 -14.30 32.57
C GLY A 9 -9.98 -13.84 31.18
N CYS A 10 -10.22 -12.54 31.02
CA CYS A 10 -10.27 -11.90 29.71
C CYS A 10 -8.84 -11.92 29.18
N ALA A 11 -8.45 -12.99 28.50
CA ALA A 11 -7.22 -13.00 27.71
C ALA A 11 -7.41 -11.96 26.60
N THR A 12 -6.97 -10.73 26.85
CA THR A 12 -6.70 -9.75 25.80
C THR A 12 -5.71 -10.41 24.86
N ALA A 13 -6.19 -10.94 23.74
CA ALA A 13 -5.36 -11.34 22.63
C ALA A 13 -4.45 -10.15 22.33
N MET A 14 -3.15 -10.31 22.62
CA MET A 14 -2.15 -9.29 22.40
C MET A 14 -2.20 -8.95 20.92
N ARG A 15 -2.72 -7.77 20.58
CA ARG A 15 -2.91 -7.36 19.18
C ARG A 15 -1.53 -7.36 18.53
N ALA A 16 -1.32 -8.27 17.59
CA ALA A 16 -0.04 -8.37 16.88
C ALA A 16 0.32 -7.00 16.29
N GLY A 17 1.60 -6.63 16.35
CA GLY A 17 2.08 -5.38 15.80
C GLY A 17 1.76 -5.22 14.30
N PRO A 18 1.83 -3.98 13.78
CA PRO A 18 1.63 -3.69 12.36
C PRO A 18 2.41 -4.64 11.44
N ALA A 19 1.81 -4.99 10.32
CA ALA A 19 2.48 -5.74 9.27
C ALA A 19 3.13 -4.82 8.25
N VAL A 20 4.30 -5.21 7.75
CA VAL A 20 5.00 -4.59 6.63
C VAL A 20 5.14 -5.63 5.54
N VAL A 21 4.60 -5.35 4.35
CA VAL A 21 4.89 -6.09 3.13
C VAL A 21 6.12 -5.46 2.49
N PHE A 22 7.17 -6.23 2.28
CA PHE A 22 8.41 -5.76 1.65
C PHE A 22 8.60 -6.35 0.26
N LEU A 23 8.86 -5.48 -0.71
CA LEU A 23 9.17 -5.81 -2.10
C LEU A 23 10.54 -5.22 -2.46
N GLY A 24 11.57 -6.06 -2.56
CA GLY A 24 12.92 -5.61 -2.87
C GLY A 24 13.91 -6.76 -2.90
N PRO A 25 15.18 -6.49 -3.26
CA PRO A 25 16.17 -7.54 -3.48
C PRO A 25 16.60 -8.25 -2.19
N ASP A 26 16.81 -7.52 -1.10
CA ASP A 26 17.22 -8.09 0.20
C ASP A 26 16.36 -7.55 1.34
N PRO A 27 15.54 -8.40 2.00
CA PRO A 27 14.76 -8.01 3.15
C PRO A 27 15.55 -7.97 4.47
N ALA A 28 16.78 -8.51 4.54
CA ALA A 28 17.50 -8.68 5.81
C ALA A 28 17.73 -7.37 6.58
N PRO A 29 18.15 -6.25 5.96
CA PRO A 29 18.32 -4.98 6.66
C PRO A 29 17.00 -4.42 7.22
N TRP A 30 15.90 -4.63 6.48
CA TRP A 30 14.56 -4.22 6.88
C TRP A 30 14.00 -5.09 7.99
N ARG A 31 14.22 -6.41 7.91
CA ARG A 31 13.77 -7.39 8.90
C ARG A 31 14.16 -7.00 10.30
N LYS A 32 15.47 -6.75 10.51
CA LYS A 32 16.00 -6.35 11.81
C LYS A 32 15.29 -5.09 12.34
N ALA A 33 15.23 -4.03 11.53
CA ALA A 33 14.63 -2.76 11.95
C ALA A 33 13.11 -2.84 12.22
N ILE A 34 12.40 -3.70 11.49
CA ILE A 34 10.95 -3.94 11.66
C ILE A 34 10.70 -4.78 12.92
N GLU A 35 11.44 -5.86 13.12
CA GLU A 35 11.29 -6.75 14.27
C GLU A 35 11.69 -6.07 15.58
N GLU A 36 12.72 -5.19 15.58
CA GLU A 36 13.09 -4.35 16.73
C GLU A 36 11.95 -3.40 17.17
N ARG A 37 11.00 -3.07 16.28
CA ARG A 37 9.79 -2.30 16.61
C ARG A 37 8.60 -3.15 17.05
N GLY A 38 8.77 -4.48 17.13
CA GLY A 38 7.68 -5.42 17.38
C GLY A 38 6.69 -5.51 16.22
N TRP A 39 7.08 -5.09 15.02
CA TRP A 39 6.28 -5.22 13.80
C TRP A 39 6.58 -6.53 13.10
N ARG A 40 5.72 -6.93 12.17
CA ARG A 40 5.87 -8.17 11.41
C ARG A 40 6.27 -7.88 9.99
N LEU A 41 7.24 -8.62 9.48
CA LEU A 41 7.65 -8.55 8.09
C LEU A 41 7.02 -9.70 7.28
N VAL A 42 6.34 -9.35 6.20
CA VAL A 42 5.83 -10.26 5.17
C VAL A 42 6.65 -10.05 3.90
N VAL A 43 7.28 -11.12 3.41
CA VAL A 43 8.03 -11.11 2.14
C VAL A 43 7.32 -12.07 1.18
N PRO A 44 6.58 -11.55 0.19
CA PRO A 44 5.93 -12.39 -0.81
C PRO A 44 6.95 -13.21 -1.62
N PRO A 45 6.56 -14.39 -2.13
CA PRO A 45 7.40 -15.14 -3.05
C PRO A 45 7.64 -14.34 -4.35
N PRO A 46 8.70 -14.67 -5.11
CA PRO A 46 8.93 -14.05 -6.42
C PRO A 46 7.70 -14.13 -7.31
N ALA A 47 7.32 -12.99 -7.91
CA ALA A 47 6.15 -12.91 -8.77
C ALA A 47 6.48 -13.43 -10.18
N ALA A 48 5.57 -14.22 -10.77
CA ALA A 48 5.68 -14.71 -12.14
C ALA A 48 5.43 -13.61 -13.19
N ALA A 49 4.77 -12.52 -12.80
CA ALA A 49 4.52 -11.33 -13.61
C ALA A 49 4.93 -10.07 -12.84
N PRO A 50 5.28 -8.97 -13.52
CA PRO A 50 5.65 -7.72 -12.86
C PRO A 50 4.53 -7.21 -11.95
N LEU A 51 4.87 -6.77 -10.73
CA LEU A 51 3.87 -6.31 -9.75
C LEU A 51 3.20 -4.98 -10.12
N TRP A 52 3.72 -4.28 -11.12
CA TRP A 52 3.07 -3.11 -11.75
C TRP A 52 2.13 -3.50 -12.91
N SER A 53 1.77 -4.78 -13.07
CA SER A 53 0.79 -5.28 -14.02
C SER A 53 -0.44 -5.87 -13.32
N GLU A 54 -1.55 -6.04 -14.03
CA GLU A 54 -2.77 -6.62 -13.45
C GLU A 54 -2.52 -8.05 -12.94
N ALA A 55 -1.96 -8.93 -13.78
CA ALA A 55 -1.65 -10.32 -13.39
C ALA A 55 -0.72 -10.41 -12.17
N GLY A 56 0.32 -9.57 -12.10
CA GLY A 56 1.23 -9.55 -10.95
C GLY A 56 0.55 -9.03 -9.67
N ALA A 57 -0.22 -7.96 -9.77
CA ALA A 57 -0.95 -7.39 -8.64
C ALA A 57 -2.07 -8.33 -8.14
N GLU A 58 -2.77 -9.03 -9.03
CA GLU A 58 -3.76 -10.05 -8.68
C GLU A 58 -3.14 -11.23 -7.94
N ALA A 59 -2.01 -11.75 -8.44
CA ALA A 59 -1.30 -12.84 -7.78
C ALA A 59 -0.83 -12.43 -6.38
N LEU A 60 -0.30 -11.22 -6.22
CA LEU A 60 0.08 -10.68 -4.92
C LEU A 60 -1.14 -10.52 -4.01
N GLN A 61 -2.26 -10.01 -4.53
CA GLN A 61 -3.50 -9.88 -3.78
C GLN A 61 -3.96 -11.23 -3.23
N ALA A 62 -4.00 -12.26 -4.08
CA ALA A 62 -4.43 -13.60 -3.71
C ALA A 62 -3.53 -14.18 -2.60
N TYR A 63 -2.21 -13.99 -2.71
CA TYR A 63 -1.26 -14.38 -1.68
C TYR A 63 -1.50 -13.65 -0.34
N LEU A 64 -1.59 -12.32 -0.35
CA LEU A 64 -1.75 -11.51 0.86
C LEU A 64 -3.10 -11.72 1.54
N ARG A 65 -4.16 -12.02 0.77
CA ARG A 65 -5.49 -12.30 1.32
C ARG A 65 -5.65 -13.72 1.84
N ASN A 66 -4.69 -14.61 1.60
CA ASN A 66 -4.67 -15.95 2.18
C ASN A 66 -3.82 -15.93 3.47
N PRO A 67 -4.44 -15.91 4.67
CA PRO A 67 -3.68 -15.83 5.92
C PRO A 67 -2.80 -17.07 6.15
N ALA A 68 -3.18 -18.23 5.60
CA ALA A 68 -2.36 -19.44 5.69
C ALA A 68 -1.07 -19.34 4.86
N ALA A 69 -1.07 -18.53 3.79
CA ALA A 69 0.09 -18.36 2.92
C ALA A 69 0.99 -17.18 3.33
N SER A 70 0.39 -16.05 3.73
CA SER A 70 1.12 -14.81 4.00
C SER A 70 1.31 -14.51 5.48
N ASN A 71 0.52 -15.14 6.34
CA ASN A 71 0.36 -14.74 7.75
C ASN A 71 0.00 -13.25 7.92
N LEU A 72 -0.54 -12.61 6.87
CA LEU A 72 -0.96 -11.22 6.93
C LEU A 72 -2.30 -11.13 7.65
N GLN A 73 -2.28 -10.44 8.79
CA GLN A 73 -3.45 -10.15 9.60
C GLN A 73 -3.30 -8.72 10.11
N ASP A 74 -3.79 -7.74 9.35
CA ASP A 74 -3.76 -6.34 9.75
C ASP A 74 -5.09 -5.66 9.33
N PRO A 75 -6.08 -5.59 10.24
CA PRO A 75 -7.40 -5.04 9.91
C PRO A 75 -7.37 -3.54 9.58
N GLU A 76 -6.29 -2.83 9.96
CA GLU A 76 -6.10 -1.40 9.68
C GLU A 76 -5.29 -1.17 8.39
N GLY A 77 -5.03 -2.23 7.62
CA GLY A 77 -4.12 -2.23 6.47
C GLY A 77 -2.66 -2.36 6.89
N ALA A 78 -1.88 -3.06 6.06
CA ALA A 78 -0.44 -3.20 6.20
C ALA A 78 0.30 -1.97 5.69
N PHE A 79 1.56 -1.82 6.09
CA PHE A 79 2.49 -0.94 5.37
C PHE A 79 3.08 -1.67 4.17
N LEU A 80 3.34 -0.96 3.08
CA LEU A 80 4.09 -1.48 1.93
C LEU A 80 5.42 -0.73 1.82
N ILE A 81 6.51 -1.47 1.68
CA ILE A 81 7.83 -0.92 1.34
C ILE A 81 8.26 -1.58 0.04
N ALA A 82 8.49 -0.78 -1.00
CA ALA A 82 9.02 -1.26 -2.28
C ALA A 82 10.32 -0.53 -2.62
N ALA A 83 11.39 -1.28 -2.93
CA ALA A 83 12.73 -0.75 -3.12
C ALA A 83 13.32 -1.15 -4.47
N GLY A 84 14.16 -0.27 -5.02
CA GLY A 84 14.86 -0.50 -6.29
C GLY A 84 13.88 -0.69 -7.45
N ASP A 85 14.04 -1.78 -8.20
CA ASP A 85 13.20 -2.11 -9.37
C ASP A 85 11.72 -2.31 -9.02
N GLN A 86 11.41 -2.58 -7.75
CA GLN A 86 10.03 -2.73 -7.27
C GLN A 86 9.39 -1.39 -6.89
N ALA A 87 10.11 -0.27 -6.88
CA ALA A 87 9.55 1.03 -6.51
C ALA A 87 8.35 1.42 -7.40
N SER A 88 8.36 1.08 -8.69
CA SER A 88 7.22 1.30 -9.59
C SER A 88 5.98 0.54 -9.15
N ALA A 89 6.15 -0.67 -8.60
CA ALA A 89 5.05 -1.45 -8.07
C ALA A 89 4.40 -0.76 -6.86
N ALA A 90 5.12 -0.01 -6.02
CA ALA A 90 4.50 0.74 -4.92
C ALA A 90 3.38 1.67 -5.41
N PHE A 91 3.61 2.42 -6.50
CA PHE A 91 2.60 3.32 -7.07
C PHE A 91 1.41 2.55 -7.65
N TYR A 92 1.69 1.45 -8.34
CA TYR A 92 0.64 0.61 -8.90
C TYR A 92 -0.21 0.00 -7.78
N LEU A 93 0.41 -0.72 -6.85
CA LEU A 93 -0.27 -1.44 -5.78
C LEU A 93 -1.01 -0.50 -4.82
N ALA A 94 -0.47 0.68 -4.52
CA ALA A 94 -1.17 1.70 -3.71
C ALA A 94 -2.50 2.10 -4.36
N SER A 95 -2.51 2.26 -5.68
CA SER A 95 -3.72 2.60 -6.42
C SER A 95 -4.64 1.40 -6.66
N ARG A 96 -4.11 0.19 -6.88
CA ARG A 96 -4.92 -0.98 -7.24
C ARG A 96 -5.52 -1.71 -6.06
N MET A 97 -4.91 -1.64 -4.89
CA MET A 97 -5.34 -2.39 -3.70
C MET A 97 -5.35 -1.50 -2.45
N PRO A 98 -6.03 -0.35 -2.48
CA PRO A 98 -5.95 0.62 -1.41
C PRO A 98 -6.58 0.14 -0.10
N ASP A 99 -7.37 -0.95 -0.15
CA ASP A 99 -7.89 -1.61 1.03
C ASP A 99 -6.83 -2.38 1.83
N LEU A 100 -5.73 -2.81 1.20
CA LEU A 100 -4.66 -3.56 1.85
C LEU A 100 -3.66 -2.66 2.57
N TRP A 101 -3.60 -1.37 2.23
CA TRP A 101 -2.51 -0.49 2.62
C TRP A 101 -2.95 0.60 3.59
N ARG A 102 -2.14 0.81 4.63
CA ARG A 102 -2.21 1.98 5.51
C ARG A 102 -1.35 3.14 4.98
N ALA A 103 -0.19 2.81 4.43
CA ALA A 103 0.73 3.73 3.78
C ALA A 103 1.72 2.94 2.94
N VAL A 104 2.31 3.60 1.94
CA VAL A 104 3.28 3.00 1.03
C VAL A 104 4.55 3.83 1.01
N LEU A 105 5.68 3.13 1.01
CA LEU A 105 7.01 3.70 0.86
C LEU A 105 7.67 3.15 -0.40
N ALA A 106 8.02 4.02 -1.33
CA ALA A 106 8.82 3.72 -2.52
C ALA A 106 10.24 4.26 -2.32
N LEU A 107 11.25 3.41 -2.50
CA LEU A 107 12.66 3.75 -2.31
C LEU A 107 13.42 3.65 -3.63
N GLY A 108 13.87 4.80 -4.13
CA GLY A 108 14.49 4.94 -5.43
C GLY A 108 13.52 4.66 -6.58
N GLY A 109 14.06 4.09 -7.65
CA GLY A 109 13.32 3.67 -8.84
C GLY A 109 12.59 4.80 -9.56
N ASN A 110 11.69 4.41 -10.48
CA ASN A 110 11.05 5.33 -11.41
C ASN A 110 9.58 4.92 -11.68
N PRO A 111 8.57 5.72 -11.29
CA PRO A 111 7.16 5.37 -11.44
C PRO A 111 6.67 5.33 -12.89
N LYS A 112 7.48 5.74 -13.87
CA LYS A 112 7.07 5.88 -15.27
C LYS A 112 6.37 4.64 -15.81
N ILE A 113 6.90 3.45 -15.57
CA ILE A 113 6.28 2.22 -16.10
C ILE A 113 4.91 1.95 -15.48
N ALA A 114 4.71 2.30 -14.21
CA ALA A 114 3.40 2.20 -13.56
C ALA A 114 2.42 3.24 -14.10
N ILE A 115 2.88 4.47 -14.34
CA ILE A 115 2.09 5.54 -14.96
C ILE A 115 1.66 5.12 -16.38
N ASP A 116 2.60 4.65 -17.19
CA ASP A 116 2.37 4.28 -18.59
C ASP A 116 1.35 3.14 -18.77
N THR A 117 1.05 2.38 -17.69
CA THR A 117 -0.06 1.41 -17.72
C THR A 117 -1.43 2.06 -17.94
N ASN A 118 -1.57 3.36 -17.67
CA ASN A 118 -2.85 4.07 -17.63
C ASN A 118 -3.86 3.48 -16.62
N ARG A 119 -3.36 2.79 -15.58
CA ARG A 119 -4.17 2.15 -14.51
C ARG A 119 -3.90 2.73 -13.11
N LEU A 120 -3.21 3.86 -13.02
CA LEU A 120 -3.11 4.61 -11.77
C LEU A 120 -4.29 5.56 -11.65
N TYR A 121 -5.05 5.41 -10.58
CA TYR A 121 -6.18 6.27 -10.19
C TYR A 121 -5.88 6.89 -8.83
N ALA A 122 -5.82 8.21 -8.78
CA ALA A 122 -5.45 8.95 -7.58
C ALA A 122 -6.55 8.99 -6.50
N ALA A 123 -7.82 8.84 -6.87
CA ALA A 123 -8.93 8.63 -5.93
C ALA A 123 -8.63 7.48 -4.95
N ASN A 124 -7.99 6.42 -5.46
CA ASN A 124 -7.64 5.24 -4.67
C ASN A 124 -6.47 5.48 -3.73
N THR A 125 -5.76 6.61 -3.78
CA THR A 125 -4.69 6.92 -2.81
C THR A 125 -5.06 8.01 -1.81
N GLN A 126 -6.26 8.59 -1.88
CA GLN A 126 -6.75 9.61 -0.94
C GLN A 126 -6.51 9.23 0.53
N PHE A 127 -6.68 7.96 0.91
CA PHE A 127 -6.40 7.45 2.27
C PHE A 127 -5.18 6.50 2.34
N VAL A 128 -4.40 6.39 1.26
CA VAL A 128 -3.12 5.65 1.22
C VAL A 128 -1.99 6.63 0.88
N PRO A 129 -1.40 7.33 1.86
CA PRO A 129 -0.26 8.19 1.61
C PRO A 129 0.92 7.38 1.08
N VAL A 130 1.57 7.91 0.05
CA VAL A 130 2.76 7.34 -0.59
C VAL A 130 3.94 8.25 -0.36
N LEU A 131 4.98 7.77 0.33
CA LEU A 131 6.26 8.44 0.41
C LEU A 131 7.20 7.88 -0.65
N TRP A 132 7.72 8.74 -1.50
CA TRP A 132 8.74 8.39 -2.48
C TRP A 132 10.06 9.05 -2.13
N ILE A 133 11.06 8.22 -1.83
CA ILE A 133 12.42 8.66 -1.56
C ILE A 133 13.24 8.50 -2.83
N VAL A 134 13.69 9.61 -3.39
CA VAL A 134 14.53 9.64 -4.60
C VAL A 134 15.99 9.90 -4.25
N ALA A 135 16.90 9.33 -5.03
CA ALA A 135 18.31 9.70 -4.93
C ALA A 135 18.48 11.20 -5.28
N PRO A 136 19.30 11.97 -4.54
CA PRO A 136 19.45 13.42 -4.77
C PRO A 136 19.76 13.78 -6.22
N GLU A 137 20.63 13.03 -6.88
CA GLU A 137 21.06 13.20 -8.27
C GLU A 137 19.95 12.91 -9.29
N SER A 138 18.90 12.18 -8.89
CA SER A 138 17.77 11.83 -9.77
C SER A 138 16.56 12.74 -9.57
N LYS A 139 16.58 13.64 -8.57
CA LYS A 139 15.43 14.46 -8.17
C LYS A 139 14.83 15.23 -9.34
N ASP A 140 15.66 15.95 -10.09
CA ASP A 140 15.19 16.83 -11.17
C ASP A 140 14.62 16.02 -12.34
N ALA A 141 15.24 14.89 -12.67
CA ALA A 141 14.74 13.98 -13.71
C ALA A 141 13.38 13.38 -13.33
N MET A 142 13.12 13.18 -12.03
CA MET A 142 11.88 12.63 -11.51
C MET A 142 10.77 13.68 -11.33
N ASP A 143 11.08 14.98 -11.38
CA ASP A 143 10.12 16.04 -11.05
C ASP A 143 8.93 16.08 -12.02
N VAL A 144 9.14 15.79 -13.30
CA VAL A 144 8.06 15.70 -14.30
C VAL A 144 7.06 14.59 -13.94
N LEU A 145 7.53 13.45 -13.46
CA LEU A 145 6.68 12.33 -13.07
C LEU A 145 5.96 12.62 -11.75
N ARG A 146 6.65 13.25 -10.79
CA ARG A 146 6.03 13.77 -9.57
C ARG A 146 4.92 14.76 -9.90
N HIS A 147 5.15 15.67 -10.84
CA HIS A 147 4.16 16.67 -11.25
C HIS A 147 2.92 16.02 -11.87
N ARG A 148 3.09 15.03 -12.77
CA ARG A 148 1.95 14.25 -13.32
C ARG A 148 1.12 13.60 -12.22
N LEU A 149 1.77 12.94 -11.26
CA LEU A 149 1.10 12.32 -10.11
C LEU A 149 0.35 13.37 -9.26
N ALA A 150 0.99 14.51 -8.98
CA ALA A 150 0.40 15.58 -8.18
C ALA A 150 -0.81 16.24 -8.86
N VAL A 151 -0.74 16.50 -10.17
CA VAL A 151 -1.87 17.08 -10.93
C VAL A 151 -3.09 16.16 -10.92
N ALA A 152 -2.89 14.85 -10.95
CA ALA A 152 -3.98 13.88 -10.82
C ALA A 152 -4.55 13.79 -9.38
N GLY A 153 -3.92 14.43 -8.39
CA GLY A 153 -4.31 14.37 -6.98
C GLY A 153 -3.80 13.11 -6.26
N TYR A 154 -2.78 12.45 -6.80
CA TYR A 154 -2.20 11.26 -6.18
C TYR A 154 -1.55 11.64 -4.84
N ASN A 155 -1.87 10.91 -3.77
CA ASN A 155 -1.40 11.23 -2.41
C ASN A 155 0.09 10.91 -2.23
N LEU A 156 0.93 11.78 -2.80
CA LEU A 156 2.37 11.59 -2.93
C LEU A 156 3.13 12.66 -2.15
N GLU A 157 4.02 12.19 -1.29
CA GLU A 157 5.10 12.98 -0.72
C GLU A 157 6.43 12.54 -1.36
N MET A 158 7.18 13.45 -1.96
CA MET A 158 8.52 13.14 -2.49
C MET A 158 9.60 13.79 -1.62
N ARG A 159 10.58 13.00 -1.19
CA ARG A 159 11.77 13.49 -0.46
C ARG A 159 13.05 12.98 -1.12
N THR A 160 14.16 13.69 -0.90
CA THR A 160 15.48 13.19 -1.26
C THR A 160 15.99 12.23 -0.19
N GLY A 161 16.76 11.23 -0.59
CA GLY A 161 17.31 10.19 0.31
C GLY A 161 18.53 10.62 1.13
N GLU A 162 18.99 11.86 1.00
CA GLU A 162 20.14 12.35 1.75
C GLU A 162 19.87 12.28 3.26
N GLY A 163 20.66 11.47 3.98
CA GLY A 163 20.48 11.23 5.41
C GLY A 163 19.22 10.44 5.78
N PHE A 164 18.50 9.85 4.82
CA PHE A 164 17.28 9.08 5.07
C PHE A 164 17.61 7.65 5.53
N THR A 165 17.21 7.31 6.76
CA THR A 165 17.51 6.04 7.41
C THR A 165 16.28 5.11 7.45
N PHE A 166 16.51 3.80 7.67
CA PHE A 166 15.40 2.86 7.93
C PHE A 166 14.56 3.26 9.14
N GLY A 167 15.18 3.84 10.18
CA GLY A 167 14.47 4.37 11.34
C GLY A 167 13.46 5.44 10.96
N GLN A 168 13.90 6.46 10.20
CA GLN A 168 13.03 7.54 9.72
C GLN A 168 11.94 7.05 8.76
N ALA A 169 12.24 6.04 7.93
CA ALA A 169 11.26 5.38 7.08
C ALA A 169 10.13 4.76 7.91
N LEU A 170 10.51 3.98 8.93
CA LEU A 170 9.56 3.31 9.82
C LEU A 170 8.83 4.32 10.73
N ASP A 171 9.46 5.42 11.12
CA ASP A 171 8.80 6.51 11.87
C ASP A 171 7.73 7.21 11.01
N TRP A 172 8.04 7.49 9.74
CA TRP A 172 7.06 8.04 8.81
C TRP A 172 5.87 7.09 8.66
N LEU A 173 6.11 5.79 8.48
CA LEU A 173 5.04 4.78 8.42
C LEU A 173 4.24 4.73 9.72
N ALA A 174 4.91 4.72 10.88
CA ALA A 174 4.27 4.68 12.20
C ALA A 174 3.36 5.89 12.46
N SER A 175 3.68 7.04 11.86
CA SER A 175 2.86 8.25 11.93
C SER A 175 1.55 8.15 11.15
N LYS A 176 1.42 7.16 10.25
CA LYS A 176 0.21 7.00 9.42
C LYS A 176 -0.81 6.11 10.11
N ARG A 177 -2.05 6.57 10.08
CA ARG A 177 -3.23 5.86 10.55
C ARG A 177 -4.25 5.86 9.43
N ARG A 178 -4.97 4.75 9.31
CA ARG A 178 -6.15 4.69 8.47
C ARG A 178 -7.31 5.26 9.27
N ASP A 179 -8.05 6.21 8.70
CA ASP A 179 -9.26 6.73 9.34
C ASP A 179 -10.32 5.62 9.39
N PRO A 180 -10.78 5.14 10.56
CA PRO A 180 -11.70 4.01 10.62
C PRO A 180 -13.06 4.30 9.98
N VAL A 181 -13.46 5.58 9.85
CA VAL A 181 -14.79 5.98 9.39
C VAL A 181 -14.70 7.24 8.51
N PRO A 182 -14.16 7.15 7.29
CA PRO A 182 -14.03 8.32 6.43
C PRO A 182 -15.40 8.87 6.07
N TYR A 183 -15.49 10.20 5.99
CA TYR A 183 -16.72 10.87 5.56
C TYR A 183 -17.06 10.61 4.09
N LYS A 184 -16.05 10.44 3.23
CA LYS A 184 -16.19 10.22 1.79
C LYS A 184 -15.16 9.21 1.32
N ILE A 185 -15.55 8.34 0.39
CA ILE A 185 -14.64 7.47 -0.35
C ILE A 185 -14.92 7.58 -1.84
N ASP A 186 -13.86 7.72 -2.64
CA ASP A 186 -13.90 7.58 -4.09
C ASP A 186 -13.16 6.28 -4.48
N CYS A 187 -13.64 5.58 -5.50
CA CYS A 187 -13.05 4.33 -5.97
C CYS A 187 -13.11 4.23 -7.49
N GLU A 188 -11.95 4.03 -8.12
CA GLU A 188 -11.82 3.79 -9.56
C GLU A 188 -11.02 2.52 -9.81
N THR A 189 -11.68 1.48 -10.31
CA THR A 189 -10.99 0.20 -10.56
C THR A 189 -10.63 0.07 -12.04
N GLY A 190 -11.56 0.33 -12.96
CA GLY A 190 -11.36 0.03 -14.39
C GLY A 190 -11.09 -1.45 -14.69
N SER A 191 -11.26 -2.34 -13.69
CA SER A 191 -11.06 -3.79 -13.81
C SER A 191 -11.85 -4.50 -12.69
N PRO A 192 -12.59 -5.59 -13.01
CA PRO A 192 -13.33 -6.37 -12.02
C PRO A 192 -12.42 -7.16 -11.07
N ALA A 193 -11.13 -7.31 -11.38
CA ALA A 193 -10.17 -8.02 -10.54
C ALA A 193 -9.79 -7.25 -9.26
N PHE A 194 -10.10 -5.95 -9.20
CA PHE A 194 -9.78 -5.08 -8.07
C PHE A 194 -11.05 -4.42 -7.51
N PRO A 195 -12.04 -5.18 -7.01
CA PRO A 195 -13.34 -4.63 -6.64
C PRO A 195 -13.32 -3.91 -5.28
N ARG A 196 -12.25 -4.03 -4.50
CA ARG A 196 -12.16 -3.50 -3.14
C ARG A 196 -11.42 -2.17 -3.11
N CYS A 197 -12.09 -1.14 -2.60
CA CYS A 197 -11.48 0.14 -2.27
C CYS A 197 -11.79 0.48 -0.82
N TYR A 198 -10.76 0.45 0.02
CA TYR A 198 -10.87 0.71 1.43
C TYR A 198 -11.95 -0.12 2.15
N TRP A 199 -13.12 0.47 2.42
CA TRP A 199 -14.27 -0.11 3.11
C TRP A 199 -15.38 -0.54 2.16
N ALA A 200 -15.29 -0.17 0.88
CA ALA A 200 -16.27 -0.54 -0.14
C ALA A 200 -15.79 -1.74 -0.97
N THR A 201 -16.75 -2.59 -1.31
CA THR A 201 -16.56 -3.64 -2.33
C THR A 201 -17.59 -3.42 -3.43
N ILE A 202 -17.12 -3.27 -4.66
CA ILE A 202 -17.97 -3.27 -5.84
C ILE A 202 -18.42 -4.72 -6.07
N VAL A 203 -19.74 -4.95 -5.95
CA VAL A 203 -20.34 -6.29 -6.06
C VAL A 203 -20.90 -6.59 -7.45
N GLU A 204 -21.09 -5.56 -8.28
CA GLU A 204 -21.66 -5.68 -9.62
C GLU A 204 -21.02 -4.66 -10.56
N PHE A 205 -20.79 -5.08 -11.81
CA PHE A 205 -20.28 -4.23 -12.88
C PHE A 205 -21.27 -4.26 -14.05
N ASP A 206 -21.87 -3.12 -14.37
CA ASP A 206 -22.71 -2.96 -15.55
C ASP A 206 -21.93 -2.23 -16.65
N PRO A 207 -21.41 -2.93 -17.68
CA PRO A 207 -20.62 -2.30 -18.74
C PRO A 207 -21.43 -1.37 -19.64
N SER A 208 -22.78 -1.45 -19.59
CA SER A 208 -23.65 -0.51 -20.31
C SER A 208 -23.76 0.84 -19.61
N ARG A 209 -23.33 0.92 -18.34
CA ARG A 209 -23.32 2.14 -17.54
C ARG A 209 -21.89 2.63 -17.38
N ARG A 210 -21.69 3.92 -17.59
CA ARG A 210 -20.46 4.62 -17.21
C ARG A 210 -20.76 5.47 -16.00
N ASN A 211 -19.93 5.38 -14.97
CA ASN A 211 -19.95 6.39 -13.91
C ASN A 211 -19.35 7.68 -14.46
N ASP A 212 -20.20 8.66 -14.75
CA ASP A 212 -19.86 10.02 -15.18
C ASP A 212 -20.18 11.07 -14.11
N ALA A 213 -20.59 10.63 -12.91
CA ALA A 213 -20.91 11.52 -11.79
C ALA A 213 -19.66 12.26 -11.25
N LEU A 214 -18.46 11.69 -11.46
CA LEU A 214 -17.19 12.29 -11.08
C LEU A 214 -16.19 12.23 -12.25
N PRO A 215 -15.34 13.26 -12.43
CA PRO A 215 -14.20 13.18 -13.32
C PRO A 215 -13.26 12.03 -12.94
N THR A 216 -12.63 11.40 -13.93
CA THR A 216 -11.60 10.39 -13.65
C THR A 216 -10.37 11.02 -13.04
N THR A 217 -9.78 10.35 -12.06
CA THR A 217 -8.51 10.70 -11.42
C THR A 217 -7.34 9.90 -11.99
N ARG A 218 -7.50 9.38 -13.21
CA ARG A 218 -6.44 8.65 -13.90
C ARG A 218 -5.20 9.54 -14.06
N VAL A 219 -4.04 9.01 -13.71
CA VAL A 219 -2.75 9.64 -14.02
C VAL A 219 -2.43 9.36 -15.49
N PRO A 220 -2.44 10.39 -16.37
CA PRO A 220 -2.12 10.22 -17.78
C PRO A 220 -0.63 10.07 -17.98
#